data_AF-A0A850B9J1-F1
#
_entry.id   AF-A0A850B9J1-F1
#
_cell.length_a   1.000
_cell.length_b   1.000
_cell.length_c   1.000
_cell.angle_alpha   90.00
_cell.angle_beta   90.00
_cell.angle_gamma   90.00
#
_symmetry.space_group_name_H-M   'P 1'
#
loop_
_entity.id
_entity.type
_entity.pdbx_description
1 polymer ?
#
loop_
_entity_poly.entity_id
_entity_poly.type
_entity_poly.pdbx_seq_one_letter_code
_entity_poly.pdbx_strand_id
1 'polypeptide(L)'
;MSHPALNLTARDFDAYLPEKATSNAYSRPRLEVKQRALAWGRDVVARLAEIGIPVDMHASDEHPSLRNKKRVECQWVFFWRDQAARDELDRLLYQGRSISAEIDDPSPYTRHAFLAFRIDSSAVDVCFAVHPDAKVDIDNLRARLATAGEDGGSLAEELFRALRALPEEFAVGVRSEDRIACNAATPEAILDMLARAAAGQTPLWIGWSIPRQTAIAHSELLDEQLEDAIVALAPIYRLVAWSRENDHIALDRRIEGLEQERARTHAEAVAQNEKWQAEQAAARARSRVEAKPRAIFDEAPRRQAPPFRASPGRKPSLDTLFKAPNEGTGRKAPLREPKVETSTDGSIEAAHPALKPAAPQADAGSAPIHAATGGSQAGVIEKGTRVRVRTGAFADKEGVVGELDGRGGARVLLGLLSTRLDLSDLEPVPEGRERPALHSSHRKPLPAAPRKTR
;
A
#
# COMPACT_ATOMS: atom_id res chain seq x y z
N MET A 1 -25.89 10.10 7.37
CA MET A 1 -25.46 10.66 6.06
C MET A 1 -25.36 9.49 5.10
N SER A 2 -25.67 9.63 3.81
CA SER A 2 -25.58 8.51 2.86
C SER A 2 -24.11 8.08 2.75
N HIS A 3 -23.79 6.84 3.13
CA HIS A 3 -22.44 6.30 2.97
C HIS A 3 -22.07 6.28 1.48
N PRO A 4 -20.84 6.69 1.11
CA PRO A 4 -20.38 6.64 -0.27
C PRO A 4 -20.19 5.18 -0.69
N ALA A 5 -21.12 4.68 -1.50
CA ALA A 5 -21.11 3.28 -1.94
C ALA A 5 -20.13 3.01 -3.09
N LEU A 6 -19.43 1.87 -3.05
CA LEU A 6 -18.59 1.37 -4.15
C LEU A 6 -19.46 0.93 -5.33
N ASN A 7 -20.60 0.28 -5.05
CA ASN A 7 -21.57 -0.23 -6.03
C ASN A 7 -20.88 -0.90 -7.23
N LEU A 8 -20.14 -1.97 -6.96
CA LEU A 8 -19.33 -2.66 -7.97
C LEU A 8 -20.20 -3.31 -9.05
N THR A 9 -19.81 -3.12 -10.30
CA THR A 9 -20.50 -3.63 -11.50
C THR A 9 -19.55 -4.42 -12.40
N ALA A 10 -20.10 -5.22 -13.31
CA ALA A 10 -19.32 -5.94 -14.32
C ALA A 10 -18.37 -5.02 -15.12
N ARG A 11 -18.81 -3.79 -15.42
CA ARG A 11 -18.03 -2.81 -16.15
C ARG A 11 -16.76 -2.38 -15.41
N ASP A 12 -16.79 -2.37 -14.09
CA ASP A 12 -15.64 -1.99 -13.27
C ASP A 12 -14.53 -3.03 -13.41
N PHE A 13 -14.85 -4.32 -13.30
CA PHE A 13 -13.90 -5.43 -13.56
C PHE A 13 -13.43 -5.45 -15.01
N ASP A 14 -14.34 -5.24 -15.97
CA ASP A 14 -14.02 -5.26 -17.39
C ASP A 14 -13.06 -4.14 -17.81
N ALA A 15 -12.88 -3.09 -17.00
CA ALA A 15 -11.89 -2.04 -17.25
C ALA A 15 -10.45 -2.53 -17.04
N TYR A 16 -10.26 -3.64 -16.33
CA TYR A 16 -8.95 -4.19 -15.95
C TYR A 16 -8.58 -5.48 -16.71
N LEU A 17 -9.33 -5.84 -17.76
CA LEU A 17 -8.99 -7.01 -18.58
C LEU A 17 -7.58 -6.84 -19.21
N PRO A 18 -6.78 -7.92 -19.35
CA PRO A 18 -5.41 -7.85 -19.86
C PRO A 18 -5.27 -7.15 -21.21
N GLU A 19 -6.19 -7.40 -22.14
CA GLU A 19 -6.23 -6.79 -23.47
C GLU A 19 -6.53 -5.28 -23.46
N LYS A 20 -7.02 -4.76 -22.32
CA LYS A 20 -7.34 -3.34 -22.12
C LYS A 20 -6.28 -2.61 -21.29
N ALA A 21 -5.35 -3.33 -20.67
CA ALA A 21 -4.42 -2.78 -19.68
C ALA A 21 -3.58 -1.61 -20.23
N THR A 22 -3.22 -1.62 -21.52
CA THR A 22 -2.41 -0.58 -22.18
C THR A 22 -3.24 0.53 -22.82
N SER A 23 -4.57 0.42 -22.84
CA SER A 23 -5.45 1.33 -23.58
C SER A 23 -5.93 2.50 -22.72
N ASN A 24 -5.77 3.72 -23.24
CA ASN A 24 -6.29 4.95 -22.63
C ASN A 24 -7.81 5.08 -22.72
N ALA A 25 -8.48 4.28 -23.58
CA ALA A 25 -9.95 4.31 -23.69
C ALA A 25 -10.64 3.89 -22.39
N TYR A 26 -9.95 3.14 -21.54
CA TYR A 26 -10.46 2.66 -20.26
C TYR A 26 -10.02 3.51 -19.06
N SER A 27 -9.27 4.60 -19.27
CA SER A 27 -8.84 5.49 -18.18
C SER A 27 -10.03 6.13 -17.46
N ARG A 28 -11.09 6.51 -18.18
CA ARG A 28 -12.29 7.10 -17.57
C ARG A 28 -13.05 6.10 -16.68
N PRO A 29 -13.42 4.89 -17.14
CA PRO A 29 -13.99 3.87 -16.26
C PRO A 29 -13.14 3.58 -15.01
N ARG A 30 -11.81 3.47 -15.16
CA ARG A 30 -10.90 3.26 -14.02
C ARG A 30 -10.88 4.45 -13.05
N LEU A 31 -10.94 5.68 -13.58
CA LEU A 31 -11.04 6.89 -12.76
C LEU A 31 -12.34 6.91 -11.95
N GLU A 32 -13.46 6.51 -12.55
CA GLU A 32 -14.75 6.43 -11.85
C GLU A 32 -14.68 5.42 -10.69
N VAL A 33 -14.07 4.24 -10.90
CA VAL A 33 -13.81 3.26 -9.83
C VAL A 33 -12.90 3.83 -8.75
N LYS A 34 -11.78 4.46 -9.13
CA LYS A 34 -10.84 5.10 -8.20
C LYS A 34 -11.52 6.16 -7.33
N GLN A 35 -12.38 6.99 -7.91
CA GLN A 35 -13.11 8.03 -7.18
C GLN A 35 -14.10 7.45 -6.18
N ARG A 36 -14.85 6.40 -6.55
CA ARG A 36 -15.75 5.71 -5.62
C ARG A 36 -14.96 5.04 -4.48
N ALA A 37 -13.86 4.35 -4.81
CA ALA A 37 -13.01 3.70 -3.82
C ALA A 37 -12.32 4.68 -2.87
N LEU A 38 -11.88 5.85 -3.34
CA LEU A 38 -11.37 6.92 -2.46
C LEU A 38 -12.48 7.52 -1.60
N ALA A 39 -13.71 7.64 -2.12
CA ALA A 39 -14.81 8.16 -1.34
C ALA A 39 -15.18 7.21 -0.18
N TRP A 40 -15.31 5.92 -0.50
CA TRP A 40 -15.50 4.81 0.44
C TRP A 40 -14.36 4.72 1.47
N GLY A 41 -13.11 4.79 1.02
CA GLY A 41 -11.94 4.67 1.90
C GLY A 41 -11.82 5.77 2.96
N ARG A 42 -12.52 6.91 2.82
CA ARG A 42 -12.56 7.92 3.90
C ARG A 42 -13.22 7.41 5.17
N ASP A 43 -14.26 6.58 5.04
CA ASP A 43 -14.94 5.99 6.19
C ASP A 43 -13.99 4.96 6.86
N VAL A 44 -13.24 4.19 6.06
CA VAL A 44 -12.17 3.31 6.56
C VAL A 44 -11.10 4.08 7.34
N VAL A 45 -10.61 5.21 6.80
CA VAL A 45 -9.63 6.07 7.49
C VAL A 45 -10.17 6.56 8.83
N ALA A 46 -11.44 7.00 8.88
CA ALA A 46 -12.06 7.44 10.12
C ALA A 46 -12.14 6.32 11.15
N ARG A 47 -12.57 5.12 10.73
CA ARG A 47 -12.68 3.94 11.61
C ARG A 47 -11.31 3.45 12.11
N LEU A 48 -10.28 3.48 11.27
CA LEU A 48 -8.91 3.16 11.68
C LEU A 48 -8.37 4.19 12.69
N ALA A 49 -8.67 5.48 12.50
CA ALA A 49 -8.28 6.52 13.45
C ALA A 49 -8.98 6.36 14.82
N GLU A 50 -10.24 5.94 14.86
CA GLU A 50 -10.98 5.68 16.11
C GLU A 50 -10.34 4.59 16.97
N ILE A 51 -9.69 3.60 16.35
CA ILE A 51 -8.93 2.55 17.05
C ILE A 51 -7.44 2.90 17.24
N GLY A 52 -7.06 4.15 17.00
CA GLY A 52 -5.72 4.67 17.24
C GLY A 52 -4.69 4.30 16.18
N ILE A 53 -5.11 4.02 14.94
CA ILE A 53 -4.22 3.77 13.80
C ILE A 53 -4.39 4.89 12.78
N PRO A 54 -3.64 5.99 12.91
CA PRO A 54 -3.67 7.06 11.92
C PRO A 54 -3.05 6.56 10.61
N VAL A 55 -3.80 6.71 9.52
CA VAL A 55 -3.37 6.34 8.18
C VAL A 55 -3.67 7.45 7.19
N ASP A 56 -2.79 7.58 6.19
CA ASP A 56 -3.12 8.30 4.97
C ASP A 56 -3.65 7.35 3.91
N MET A 57 -4.47 7.88 3.03
CA MET A 57 -5.06 7.16 1.90
C MET A 57 -4.49 7.66 0.58
N HIS A 58 -4.11 6.73 -0.31
CA HIS A 58 -3.67 7.04 -1.65
C HIS A 58 -4.15 5.99 -2.66
N ALA A 59 -4.34 6.33 -3.92
CA ALA A 59 -4.73 5.38 -4.96
C ALA A 59 -3.72 5.31 -6.11
N SER A 60 -3.55 4.13 -6.72
CA SER A 60 -2.66 3.95 -7.88
C SER A 60 -3.12 4.77 -9.10
N ASP A 61 -2.23 4.90 -10.09
CA ASP A 61 -2.54 5.52 -11.38
C ASP A 61 -3.61 4.71 -12.13
N GLU A 62 -4.67 5.38 -12.59
CA GLU A 62 -5.79 4.79 -13.32
C GLU A 62 -5.56 4.72 -14.85
N HIS A 63 -4.52 5.41 -15.35
CA HIS A 63 -4.16 5.46 -16.75
C HIS A 63 -2.75 4.85 -16.97
N PRO A 64 -2.48 4.25 -18.15
CA PRO A 64 -1.14 3.83 -18.55
C PRO A 64 -0.12 4.97 -18.44
N SER A 65 0.83 4.87 -17.52
CA SER A 65 1.85 5.86 -17.21
C SER A 65 3.24 5.20 -17.18
N LEU A 66 4.32 5.99 -17.13
CA LEU A 66 5.66 5.39 -16.98
C LEU A 66 5.81 4.65 -15.63
N ARG A 67 5.13 5.12 -14.58
CA ARG A 67 5.17 4.55 -13.23
C ARG A 67 4.60 3.13 -13.18
N ASN A 68 3.54 2.86 -13.94
CA ASN A 68 2.92 1.54 -14.03
C ASN A 68 3.34 0.76 -15.29
N LYS A 69 4.51 1.08 -15.87
CA LYS A 69 5.04 0.41 -17.07
C LYS A 69 4.05 0.42 -18.25
N LYS A 70 3.27 1.50 -18.37
CA LYS A 70 2.23 1.74 -19.38
C LYS A 70 1.13 0.69 -19.36
N ARG A 71 0.80 0.14 -18.18
CA ARG A 71 -0.22 -0.89 -18.01
C ARG A 71 -1.01 -0.69 -16.72
N VAL A 72 -2.32 -0.91 -16.79
CA VAL A 72 -3.21 -0.88 -15.62
C VAL A 72 -4.03 -2.17 -15.60
N GLU A 73 -3.58 -3.14 -14.82
CA GLU A 73 -4.22 -4.45 -14.64
C GLU A 73 -5.08 -4.52 -13.39
N CYS A 74 -4.93 -3.55 -12.50
CA CYS A 74 -5.70 -3.43 -11.27
C CYS A 74 -5.67 -1.99 -10.79
N GLN A 75 -6.60 -1.66 -9.90
CA GLN A 75 -6.63 -0.41 -9.17
C GLN A 75 -6.45 -0.70 -7.69
N TRP A 76 -5.57 0.07 -7.07
CA TRP A 76 -5.31 0.01 -5.63
C TRP A 76 -5.79 1.29 -4.95
N VAL A 77 -6.27 1.13 -3.73
CA VAL A 77 -6.40 2.17 -2.70
C VAL A 77 -5.62 1.67 -1.49
N PHE A 78 -4.53 2.36 -1.17
CA PHE A 78 -3.62 2.06 -0.09
C PHE A 78 -3.97 2.88 1.14
N PHE A 79 -3.87 2.26 2.31
CA PHE A 79 -3.91 2.89 3.62
C PHE A 79 -2.61 2.53 4.34
N TRP A 80 -1.84 3.54 4.68
CA TRP A 80 -0.50 3.37 5.25
C TRP A 80 -0.22 4.47 6.24
N ARG A 81 0.95 4.45 6.87
CA ARG A 81 1.42 5.46 7.83
C ARG A 81 1.07 6.87 7.38
N ASP A 82 0.68 7.72 8.30
CA ASP A 82 0.51 9.15 8.04
C ASP A 82 1.83 9.83 7.61
N GLN A 83 1.73 11.07 7.12
CA GLN A 83 2.91 11.83 6.68
C GLN A 83 3.97 12.00 7.78
N ALA A 84 3.57 12.16 9.05
CA ALA A 84 4.52 12.38 10.13
C ALA A 84 5.36 11.13 10.41
N ALA A 85 4.72 9.97 10.48
CA ALA A 85 5.40 8.68 10.64
C ALA A 85 6.23 8.30 9.41
N ARG A 86 5.80 8.71 8.20
CA ARG A 86 6.61 8.55 6.98
C ARG A 86 7.84 9.45 6.99
N ASP A 87 7.70 10.74 7.28
CA ASP A 87 8.81 11.68 7.36
C ASP A 87 9.86 11.22 8.38
N GLU A 88 9.39 10.64 9.47
CA GLU A 88 10.24 10.04 10.47
C GLU A 88 11.02 8.86 9.89
N LEU A 89 10.32 7.86 9.33
CA LEU A 89 10.94 6.66 8.74
C LEU A 89 11.85 6.98 7.55
N ASP A 90 11.49 7.97 6.74
CA ASP A 90 12.27 8.43 5.58
C ASP A 90 13.60 9.04 6.01
N ARG A 91 13.65 9.81 7.10
CA ARG A 91 14.93 10.26 7.69
C ARG A 91 15.85 9.08 8.04
N LEU A 92 15.28 7.89 8.25
CA LEU A 92 16.00 6.64 8.57
C LEU A 92 16.42 5.91 7.30
N LEU A 93 15.50 5.78 6.33
CA LEU A 93 15.67 5.00 5.10
C LEU A 93 16.54 5.69 4.05
N TYR A 94 16.48 7.03 3.94
CA TYR A 94 17.19 7.77 2.90
C TYR A 94 18.70 7.92 3.14
N GLN A 95 19.23 7.35 4.23
CA GLN A 95 20.67 7.29 4.47
C GLN A 95 21.33 6.26 3.53
N GLY A 96 21.71 6.71 2.32
CA GLY A 96 22.57 5.95 1.41
C GLY A 96 21.96 5.60 0.05
N ARG A 97 20.73 6.03 -0.27
CA ARG A 97 20.20 5.90 -1.64
C ARG A 97 20.73 7.02 -2.52
N SER A 98 21.15 6.66 -3.73
CA SER A 98 21.44 7.64 -4.77
C SER A 98 20.14 8.26 -5.26
N ILE A 99 20.21 9.51 -5.71
CA ILE A 99 19.09 10.22 -6.37
C ILE A 99 18.51 9.37 -7.53
N SER A 100 19.35 8.59 -8.22
CA SER A 100 18.90 7.66 -9.27
C SER A 100 17.95 6.58 -8.75
N ALA A 101 18.20 6.02 -7.56
CA ALA A 101 17.36 4.99 -6.95
C ALA A 101 16.03 5.53 -6.42
N GLU A 102 15.88 6.85 -6.33
CA GLU A 102 14.63 7.53 -6.00
C GLU A 102 13.81 7.88 -7.24
N ILE A 103 14.48 8.25 -8.33
CA ILE A 103 13.86 8.48 -9.64
C ILE A 103 13.34 7.17 -10.26
N ASP A 104 14.08 6.09 -10.09
CA ASP A 104 13.72 4.76 -10.62
C ASP A 104 12.72 4.00 -9.73
N ASP A 105 12.33 4.56 -8.57
CA ASP A 105 11.34 3.92 -7.70
C ASP A 105 9.93 4.15 -8.26
N PRO A 106 9.27 3.12 -8.83
CA PRO A 106 8.02 3.31 -9.52
C PRO A 106 6.88 3.66 -8.56
N SER A 107 7.02 3.37 -7.25
CA SER A 107 5.92 3.55 -6.31
C SER A 107 6.36 3.55 -4.84
N PRO A 108 6.12 4.64 -4.08
CA PRO A 108 6.52 4.74 -2.68
C PRO A 108 5.90 3.66 -1.75
N TYR A 109 4.78 3.04 -2.15
CA TYR A 109 4.11 1.96 -1.36
C TYR A 109 4.95 0.70 -1.21
N THR A 110 5.94 0.48 -2.08
CA THR A 110 6.81 -0.71 -1.99
C THR A 110 7.76 -0.67 -0.79
N ARG A 111 7.92 0.47 -0.12
CA ARG A 111 8.84 0.66 1.01
C ARG A 111 8.18 0.54 2.38
N HIS A 112 6.88 0.32 2.41
CA HIS A 112 6.12 0.28 3.65
C HIS A 112 5.19 -0.93 3.67
N ALA A 113 4.91 -1.44 4.86
CA ALA A 113 3.70 -2.20 5.11
C ALA A 113 2.47 -1.28 4.92
N PHE A 114 1.41 -1.82 4.33
CA PHE A 114 0.16 -1.11 4.08
C PHE A 114 -1.05 -2.03 4.19
N LEU A 115 -2.20 -1.43 4.47
CA LEU A 115 -3.51 -2.01 4.21
C LEU A 115 -3.97 -1.54 2.82
N ALA A 116 -4.81 -2.31 2.14
CA ALA A 116 -5.30 -1.92 0.84
C ALA A 116 -6.66 -2.53 0.48
N PHE A 117 -7.38 -1.79 -0.37
CA PHE A 117 -8.39 -2.31 -1.27
C PHE A 117 -7.78 -2.43 -2.66
N ARG A 118 -8.03 -3.54 -3.34
CA ARG A 118 -7.59 -3.79 -4.71
C ARG A 118 -8.74 -4.35 -5.53
N ILE A 119 -8.88 -3.91 -6.76
CA ILE A 119 -9.78 -4.51 -7.75
C ILE A 119 -9.01 -4.82 -9.02
N ASP A 120 -9.20 -6.02 -9.55
CA ASP A 120 -8.71 -6.43 -10.87
C ASP A 120 -9.85 -6.97 -11.74
N SER A 121 -9.53 -7.66 -12.84
CA SER A 121 -10.56 -8.21 -13.73
C SER A 121 -11.28 -9.46 -13.18
N SER A 122 -10.73 -10.07 -12.14
CA SER A 122 -11.11 -11.38 -11.61
C SER A 122 -11.66 -11.32 -10.18
N ALA A 123 -11.20 -10.38 -9.35
CA ALA A 123 -11.53 -10.31 -7.94
C ALA A 123 -11.40 -8.90 -7.36
N VAL A 124 -11.96 -8.75 -6.16
CA VAL A 124 -11.69 -7.67 -5.23
C VAL A 124 -10.93 -8.25 -4.05
N ASP A 125 -9.87 -7.58 -3.63
CA ASP A 125 -9.11 -7.96 -2.44
C ASP A 125 -9.13 -6.82 -1.42
N VAL A 126 -9.19 -7.21 -0.15
CA VAL A 126 -8.84 -6.37 0.99
C VAL A 126 -7.72 -7.04 1.76
N CYS A 127 -6.62 -6.34 1.98
CA CYS A 127 -5.43 -6.98 2.53
C CYS A 127 -4.53 -6.06 3.33
N PHE A 128 -3.78 -6.68 4.23
CA PHE A 128 -2.47 -6.24 4.69
C PHE A 128 -1.42 -6.80 3.73
N ALA A 129 -0.47 -5.97 3.31
CA ALA A 129 0.66 -6.41 2.53
C ALA A 129 1.96 -5.74 2.98
N VAL A 130 3.06 -6.49 2.87
CA VAL A 130 4.42 -5.98 3.10
C VAL A 130 5.33 -6.45 1.97
N HIS A 131 5.83 -5.49 1.20
CA HIS A 131 6.73 -5.76 0.08
C HIS A 131 8.16 -6.07 0.61
N PRO A 132 8.94 -6.93 -0.06
CA PRO A 132 10.32 -7.22 0.38
C PRO A 132 11.25 -6.00 0.45
N ASP A 133 10.93 -4.91 -0.27
CA ASP A 133 11.67 -3.65 -0.19
C ASP A 133 11.32 -2.81 1.06
N ALA A 134 10.24 -3.14 1.77
CA ALA A 134 9.89 -2.56 3.07
C ALA A 134 10.78 -3.16 4.17
N LYS A 135 12.11 -3.01 4.02
CA LYS A 135 13.12 -3.70 4.84
C LYS A 135 12.90 -3.54 6.33
N VAL A 136 12.59 -2.32 6.78
CA VAL A 136 12.35 -2.03 8.20
C VAL A 136 11.16 -2.82 8.74
N ASP A 137 10.07 -2.91 7.97
CA ASP A 137 8.87 -3.66 8.34
C ASP A 137 9.12 -5.18 8.34
N ILE A 138 9.85 -5.67 7.33
CA ILE A 138 10.21 -7.08 7.21
C ILE A 138 11.16 -7.52 8.33
N ASP A 139 12.17 -6.72 8.64
CA ASP A 139 13.14 -7.04 9.69
C ASP A 139 12.49 -6.95 11.07
N ASN A 140 11.57 -5.99 11.27
CA ASN A 140 10.75 -5.92 12.48
C ASN A 140 9.87 -7.16 12.66
N LEU A 141 9.22 -7.62 11.58
CA LEU A 141 8.44 -8.86 11.58
C LEU A 141 9.32 -10.08 11.88
N ARG A 142 10.50 -10.18 11.27
CA ARG A 142 11.44 -11.29 11.54
C ARG A 142 11.91 -11.29 12.99
N ALA A 143 12.27 -10.13 13.54
CA ALA A 143 12.66 -9.99 14.94
C ALA A 143 11.53 -10.44 15.87
N ARG A 144 10.29 -9.99 15.60
CA ARG A 144 9.10 -10.43 16.35
C ARG A 144 8.92 -11.96 16.30
N LEU A 145 9.05 -12.58 15.12
CA LEU A 145 8.92 -14.04 14.96
C LEU A 145 10.05 -14.82 15.65
N ALA A 146 11.26 -14.26 15.76
CA ALA A 146 12.40 -14.90 16.40
C ALA A 146 12.26 -15.01 17.94
N THR A 147 11.44 -14.15 18.57
CA THR A 147 11.21 -14.16 20.03
C THR A 147 10.31 -15.31 20.54
N ALA A 148 9.89 -16.22 19.66
CA ALA A 148 8.92 -17.28 19.95
C ALA A 148 9.36 -18.35 20.99
N GLY A 149 10.53 -18.23 21.62
CA GLY A 149 11.15 -19.33 22.38
C GLY A 149 11.63 -19.06 23.80
N GLU A 150 11.75 -17.81 24.28
CA GLU A 150 12.58 -17.55 25.48
C GLU A 150 11.83 -17.14 26.75
N ASP A 151 10.66 -16.47 26.68
CA ASP A 151 9.88 -16.11 27.88
C ASP A 151 8.38 -16.18 27.57
N GLY A 152 7.58 -16.78 28.46
CA GLY A 152 6.20 -17.27 28.29
C GLY A 152 5.07 -16.28 27.94
N GLY A 153 5.32 -15.35 27.02
CA GLY A 153 4.36 -14.50 26.33
C GLY A 153 5.01 -13.92 25.07
N SER A 154 5.24 -14.76 24.06
CA SER A 154 6.04 -14.36 22.90
C SER A 154 5.35 -13.28 22.05
N LEU A 155 6.11 -12.31 21.54
CA LEU A 155 5.57 -11.31 20.61
C LEU A 155 4.99 -11.97 19.34
N ALA A 156 5.48 -13.15 18.99
CA ALA A 156 4.89 -14.01 17.97
C ALA A 156 3.46 -14.43 18.34
N GLU A 157 3.19 -14.85 19.59
CA GLU A 157 1.84 -15.24 20.03
C GLU A 157 0.81 -14.12 19.86
N GLU A 158 1.18 -12.85 20.07
CA GLU A 158 0.27 -11.72 19.80
C GLU A 158 -0.14 -11.65 18.34
N LEU A 159 0.82 -11.80 17.42
CA LEU A 159 0.56 -11.83 15.98
C LEU A 159 -0.32 -13.04 15.60
N PHE A 160 -0.02 -14.22 16.12
CA PHE A 160 -0.81 -15.42 15.84
C PHE A 160 -2.19 -15.39 16.49
N ARG A 161 -2.35 -14.71 17.63
CA ARG A 161 -3.66 -14.42 18.22
C ARG A 161 -4.47 -13.51 17.31
N ALA A 162 -3.86 -12.46 16.76
CA ALA A 162 -4.51 -11.58 15.79
C ALA A 162 -4.89 -12.34 14.50
N LEU A 163 -4.00 -13.16 13.96
CA LEU A 163 -4.28 -13.99 12.78
C LEU A 163 -5.40 -14.99 12.99
N ARG A 164 -5.48 -15.62 14.17
CA ARG A 164 -6.57 -16.55 14.53
C ARG A 164 -7.89 -15.86 14.83
N ALA A 165 -7.86 -14.57 15.17
CA ALA A 165 -9.05 -13.76 15.35
C ALA A 165 -9.65 -13.27 14.03
N LEU A 166 -8.88 -13.34 12.93
CA LEU A 166 -9.42 -13.07 11.61
C LEU A 166 -10.49 -14.11 11.23
N PRO A 167 -11.51 -13.70 10.47
CA PRO A 167 -12.49 -14.61 9.88
C PRO A 167 -11.85 -15.69 8.99
N GLU A 168 -12.56 -16.80 8.81
CA GLU A 168 -12.04 -17.98 8.10
C GLU A 168 -11.76 -17.75 6.62
N GLU A 169 -12.35 -16.71 6.03
CA GLU A 169 -12.14 -16.31 4.65
C GLU A 169 -10.78 -15.62 4.43
N PHE A 170 -10.10 -15.26 5.52
CA PHE A 170 -8.77 -14.66 5.45
C PHE A 170 -7.68 -15.71 5.26
N ALA A 171 -6.76 -15.39 4.36
CA ALA A 171 -5.61 -16.23 4.08
C ALA A 171 -4.32 -15.42 4.09
N VAL A 172 -3.20 -16.11 4.26
CA VAL A 172 -1.84 -15.57 4.22
C VAL A 172 -1.01 -16.32 3.18
N GLY A 173 -0.21 -15.59 2.40
CA GLY A 173 0.65 -16.16 1.38
C GLY A 173 1.37 -15.10 0.55
N VAL A 174 2.14 -15.55 -0.45
CA VAL A 174 2.83 -14.66 -1.40
C VAL A 174 2.10 -14.62 -2.75
N ARG A 175 1.66 -15.79 -3.21
CA ARG A 175 0.88 -15.97 -4.44
C ARG A 175 -0.46 -16.61 -4.11
N SER A 176 -1.45 -16.44 -4.98
CA SER A 176 -2.82 -16.90 -4.72
C SER A 176 -2.90 -18.42 -4.51
N GLU A 177 -2.09 -19.18 -5.23
CA GLU A 177 -2.04 -20.65 -5.21
C GLU A 177 -1.46 -21.24 -3.91
N ASP A 178 -0.62 -20.48 -3.20
CA ASP A 178 0.11 -20.94 -2.02
C ASP A 178 -0.47 -20.37 -0.70
N ARG A 179 -1.65 -19.73 -0.77
CA ARG A 179 -2.30 -19.13 0.39
C ARG A 179 -2.85 -20.20 1.32
N ILE A 180 -2.58 -20.06 2.61
CA ILE A 180 -3.16 -20.88 3.69
C ILE A 180 -4.09 -20.03 4.54
N ALA A 181 -5.08 -20.65 5.19
CA ALA A 181 -5.96 -19.94 6.12
C ALA A 181 -5.16 -19.29 7.26
N CYS A 182 -5.52 -18.07 7.66
CA CYS A 182 -4.80 -17.34 8.70
C CYS A 182 -4.76 -18.08 10.05
N ASN A 183 -5.81 -18.84 10.36
CA ASN A 183 -5.88 -19.65 11.58
C ASN A 183 -4.92 -20.86 11.60
N ALA A 184 -4.42 -21.28 10.42
CA ALA A 184 -3.49 -22.39 10.24
C ALA A 184 -2.04 -21.92 10.09
N ALA A 185 -1.80 -20.61 10.09
CA ALA A 185 -0.45 -20.06 9.97
C ALA A 185 0.43 -20.42 11.17
N THR A 186 1.70 -20.73 10.90
CA THR A 186 2.75 -20.96 11.92
C THR A 186 3.90 -19.97 11.74
N PRO A 187 4.74 -19.73 12.77
CA PRO A 187 5.92 -18.88 12.65
C PRO A 187 6.83 -19.29 11.48
N GLU A 188 7.09 -20.58 11.34
CA GLU A 188 7.96 -21.16 10.31
C GLU A 188 7.37 -20.93 8.92
N ALA A 189 6.06 -21.16 8.75
CA ALA A 189 5.38 -20.91 7.49
C ALA A 189 5.46 -19.45 7.06
N ILE A 190 5.29 -18.49 7.99
CA ILE A 190 5.42 -17.06 7.67
C ILE A 190 6.88 -16.72 7.31
N LEU A 191 7.87 -17.25 8.03
CA LEU A 191 9.30 -17.04 7.69
C LEU A 191 9.64 -17.58 6.29
N ASP A 192 9.13 -18.76 5.94
CA ASP A 192 9.30 -19.34 4.60
C ASP A 192 8.59 -18.51 3.52
N MET A 193 7.42 -17.96 3.83
CA MET A 193 6.74 -17.02 2.93
C MET A 193 7.55 -15.73 2.76
N LEU A 194 8.15 -15.18 3.81
CA LEU A 194 9.02 -14.00 3.72
C LEU A 194 10.27 -14.26 2.87
N ALA A 195 10.85 -15.46 2.97
CA ALA A 195 11.97 -15.86 2.11
C ALA A 195 11.56 -15.94 0.63
N ARG A 196 10.39 -16.54 0.34
CA ARG A 196 9.83 -16.61 -1.02
C ARG A 196 9.44 -15.24 -1.58
N ALA A 197 8.85 -14.38 -0.74
CA ALA A 197 8.51 -13.00 -1.07
C ALA A 197 9.76 -12.23 -1.53
N ALA A 198 10.86 -12.34 -0.80
CA ALA A 198 12.13 -11.73 -1.16
C ALA A 198 12.72 -12.30 -2.46
N ALA A 199 12.67 -13.62 -2.65
CA ALA A 199 13.18 -14.26 -3.87
C ALA A 199 12.35 -13.89 -5.12
N GLY A 200 11.03 -13.81 -4.97
CA GLY A 200 10.10 -13.54 -6.06
C GLY A 200 9.78 -12.06 -6.27
N GLN A 201 10.34 -11.15 -5.46
CA GLN A 201 9.99 -9.73 -5.45
C GLN A 201 8.48 -9.49 -5.42
N THR A 202 7.81 -10.24 -4.54
CA THR A 202 6.35 -10.23 -4.38
C THR A 202 6.03 -10.01 -2.90
N PRO A 203 5.01 -9.19 -2.57
CA PRO A 203 4.69 -8.90 -1.18
C PRO A 203 4.16 -10.13 -0.45
N LEU A 204 4.47 -10.23 0.84
CA LEU A 204 3.68 -11.07 1.74
C LEU A 204 2.28 -10.44 1.83
N TRP A 205 1.24 -11.23 1.66
CA TRP A 205 -0.15 -10.81 1.61
C TRP A 205 -0.94 -11.54 2.69
N ILE A 206 -1.79 -10.80 3.41
CA ILE A 206 -2.73 -11.32 4.41
C ILE A 206 -4.06 -10.63 4.15
N GLY A 207 -5.11 -11.35 3.80
CA GLY A 207 -6.35 -10.69 3.42
C GLY A 207 -7.46 -11.62 2.98
N TRP A 208 -8.49 -11.02 2.43
CA TRP A 208 -9.65 -11.69 1.87
C TRP A 208 -9.80 -11.33 0.40
N SER A 209 -10.06 -12.34 -0.43
CA SER A 209 -10.26 -12.22 -1.87
C SER A 209 -11.67 -12.65 -2.24
N ILE A 210 -12.41 -11.79 -2.94
CA ILE A 210 -13.79 -12.00 -3.34
C ILE A 210 -13.84 -12.13 -4.86
N PRO A 211 -14.25 -13.28 -5.41
CA PRO A 211 -14.39 -13.46 -6.84
C PRO A 211 -15.36 -12.47 -7.46
N ARG A 212 -15.07 -12.03 -8.69
CA ARG A 212 -15.87 -11.08 -9.47
C ARG A 212 -17.36 -11.36 -9.43
N GLN A 213 -17.77 -12.62 -9.62
CA GLN A 213 -19.20 -12.98 -9.65
C GLN A 213 -19.88 -12.69 -8.30
N THR A 214 -19.25 -13.08 -7.20
CA THR A 214 -19.73 -12.82 -5.84
C THR A 214 -19.76 -11.32 -5.56
N ALA A 215 -18.70 -10.59 -5.94
CA ALA A 215 -18.62 -9.15 -5.70
C ALA A 215 -19.72 -8.37 -6.42
N ILE A 216 -20.06 -8.77 -7.66
CA ILE A 216 -21.17 -8.16 -8.43
C ILE A 216 -22.52 -8.54 -7.85
N ALA A 217 -22.71 -9.82 -7.49
CA ALA A 217 -23.99 -10.31 -6.97
C ALA A 217 -24.37 -9.70 -5.60
N HIS A 218 -23.37 -9.31 -4.81
CA HIS A 218 -23.56 -8.79 -3.45
C HIS A 218 -23.10 -7.34 -3.30
N SER A 219 -23.01 -6.58 -4.39
CA SER A 219 -22.43 -5.22 -4.37
C SER A 219 -23.13 -4.25 -3.42
N GLU A 220 -24.43 -4.41 -3.17
CA GLU A 220 -25.18 -3.56 -2.22
C GLU A 220 -24.82 -3.78 -0.75
N LEU A 221 -24.26 -4.95 -0.41
CA LEU A 221 -23.93 -5.35 0.97
C LEU A 221 -22.42 -5.37 1.22
N LEU A 222 -21.63 -5.38 0.15
CA LEU A 222 -20.20 -5.65 0.23
C LEU A 222 -19.42 -4.48 0.83
N ASP A 223 -19.92 -3.25 0.68
CA ASP A 223 -19.19 -2.05 1.07
C ASP A 223 -18.83 -2.05 2.57
N GLU A 224 -19.81 -2.25 3.44
CA GLU A 224 -19.61 -2.32 4.90
C GLU A 224 -18.70 -3.51 5.28
N GLN A 225 -18.86 -4.64 4.58
CA GLN A 225 -18.08 -5.85 4.84
C GLN A 225 -16.61 -5.68 4.46
N LEU A 226 -16.32 -4.95 3.38
CA LEU A 226 -14.95 -4.62 2.99
C LEU A 226 -14.30 -3.66 3.98
N GLU A 227 -15.07 -2.72 4.55
CA GLU A 227 -14.56 -1.82 5.59
C GLU A 227 -14.22 -2.61 6.86
N ASP A 228 -15.16 -3.44 7.31
CA ASP A 228 -14.97 -4.33 8.46
C ASP A 228 -13.75 -5.23 8.27
N ALA A 229 -13.55 -5.75 7.06
CA ALA A 229 -12.41 -6.58 6.72
C ALA A 229 -11.07 -5.81 6.78
N ILE A 230 -11.01 -4.56 6.33
CA ILE A 230 -9.80 -3.73 6.51
C ILE A 230 -9.56 -3.42 7.99
N VAL A 231 -10.61 -3.08 8.74
CA VAL A 231 -10.50 -2.81 10.18
C VAL A 231 -10.07 -4.06 10.95
N ALA A 232 -10.50 -5.26 10.54
CA ALA A 232 -10.06 -6.52 11.14
C ALA A 232 -8.55 -6.78 10.95
N LEU A 233 -7.94 -6.24 9.89
CA LEU A 233 -6.50 -6.34 9.63
C LEU A 233 -5.67 -5.31 10.44
N ALA A 234 -6.31 -4.33 11.07
CA ALA A 234 -5.66 -3.27 11.83
C ALA A 234 -4.70 -3.77 12.93
N PRO A 235 -5.04 -4.79 13.75
CA PRO A 235 -4.11 -5.31 14.75
C PRO A 235 -2.85 -5.89 14.12
N ILE A 236 -2.98 -6.60 12.99
CA ILE A 236 -1.83 -7.15 12.27
C ILE A 236 -0.96 -6.04 11.72
N TYR A 237 -1.59 -5.01 11.11
CA TYR A 237 -0.88 -3.84 10.64
C TYR A 237 -0.06 -3.19 11.76
N ARG A 238 -0.66 -2.95 12.94
CA ARG A 238 0.02 -2.36 14.09
C ARG A 238 1.21 -3.19 14.59
N LEU A 239 1.08 -4.52 14.59
CA LEU A 239 2.12 -5.43 15.08
C LEU A 239 3.28 -5.61 14.10
N VAL A 240 3.04 -5.40 12.80
CA VAL A 240 4.05 -5.59 11.75
C VAL A 240 4.70 -4.29 11.32
N ALA A 241 3.89 -3.26 11.04
CA ALA A 241 4.39 -1.95 10.65
C ALA A 241 5.25 -1.37 11.78
N TRP A 242 6.52 -1.15 11.50
CA TRP A 242 7.45 -0.49 12.41
C TRP A 242 6.91 0.86 12.87
N SER A 243 7.05 1.09 14.17
CA SER A 243 6.83 2.34 14.89
C SER A 243 7.72 2.30 16.13
N ARG A 244 7.94 3.43 16.80
CA ARG A 244 8.71 3.48 18.05
C ARG A 244 8.15 2.57 19.16
N GLU A 245 6.82 2.43 19.21
CA GLU A 245 6.16 1.57 20.19
C GLU A 245 6.42 0.07 19.94
N ASN A 246 6.88 -0.28 18.73
CA ASN A 246 7.02 -1.64 18.24
C ASN A 246 8.37 -1.84 17.53
N ASP A 247 9.44 -1.24 18.08
CA ASP A 247 10.80 -1.28 17.54
C ASP A 247 11.58 -2.51 18.05
N HIS A 248 11.40 -3.65 17.38
CA HIS A 248 12.11 -4.90 17.74
C HIS A 248 13.50 -5.01 17.13
N ILE A 249 13.88 -4.07 16.27
CA ILE A 249 15.20 -4.02 15.62
C ILE A 249 16.13 -3.00 16.27
N ALA A 250 15.69 -2.38 17.38
CA ALA A 250 16.40 -1.31 18.08
C ALA A 250 16.87 -0.19 17.13
N LEU A 251 16.02 0.14 16.14
CA LEU A 251 16.27 1.21 15.19
C LEU A 251 16.48 2.53 15.94
N ASP A 252 15.71 2.80 16.99
CA ASP A 252 15.81 4.04 17.78
C ASP A 252 17.22 4.25 18.37
N ARG A 253 17.83 3.21 18.93
CA ARG A 253 19.21 3.30 19.45
C ARG A 253 20.22 3.51 18.33
N ARG A 254 19.99 2.90 17.18
CA ARG A 254 20.83 3.09 15.99
C ARG A 254 20.72 4.52 15.46
N ILE A 255 19.54 5.15 15.57
CA ILE A 255 19.29 6.55 15.20
C ILE A 255 20.08 7.48 16.10
N GLU A 256 19.94 7.34 17.42
CA GLU A 256 20.62 8.20 18.38
C GLU A 256 22.15 8.19 18.18
N GLY A 257 22.72 7.01 17.94
CA GLY A 257 24.16 6.88 17.65
C GLY A 257 24.59 7.62 16.38
N LEU A 258 23.81 7.54 15.30
CA LEU A 258 24.11 8.22 14.04
C LEU A 258 23.94 9.74 14.15
N GLU A 259 22.94 10.22 14.87
CA GLU A 259 22.75 11.66 15.13
C GLU A 259 23.90 12.24 15.96
N GLN A 260 24.38 11.51 16.96
CA GLN A 260 25.55 11.91 17.75
C GLN A 260 26.82 11.98 16.88
N GLU A 261 27.02 11.02 15.98
CA GLU A 261 28.14 11.03 15.02
C GLU A 261 28.05 12.22 14.05
N ARG A 262 26.85 12.57 13.59
CA ARG A 262 26.62 13.77 12.75
C ARG A 262 26.87 15.06 13.49
N ALA A 263 26.36 15.20 14.70
CA ALA A 263 26.61 16.36 15.53
C ALA A 263 28.12 16.55 15.75
N ARG A 264 28.85 15.44 15.94
CA ARG A 264 30.31 15.45 16.05
C ARG A 264 30.99 15.86 14.75
N THR A 265 30.68 15.25 13.62
CA THR A 265 31.30 15.59 12.33
C THR A 265 30.99 17.03 11.90
N HIS A 266 29.77 17.51 12.12
CA HIS A 266 29.41 18.91 11.89
C HIS A 266 30.19 19.84 12.82
N ALA A 267 30.29 19.54 14.12
CA ALA A 267 31.09 20.33 15.04
C ALA A 267 32.57 20.36 14.64
N GLU A 268 33.13 19.24 14.17
CA GLU A 268 34.49 19.17 13.65
C GLU A 268 34.67 20.02 12.39
N ALA A 269 33.72 19.99 11.45
CA ALA A 269 33.75 20.81 10.24
C ALA A 269 33.62 22.31 10.54
N VAL A 270 32.72 22.68 11.47
CA VAL A 270 32.58 24.06 11.95
C VAL A 270 33.88 24.53 12.59
N ALA A 271 34.48 23.73 13.46
CA ALA A 271 35.75 24.04 14.10
C ALA A 271 36.90 24.17 13.09
N GLN A 272 36.93 23.36 12.02
CA GLN A 272 37.90 23.50 10.94
C GLN A 272 37.70 24.79 10.15
N ASN A 273 36.45 25.14 9.84
CA ASN A 273 36.13 26.37 9.12
C ASN A 273 36.50 27.61 9.96
N GLU A 274 36.20 27.60 11.27
CA GLU A 274 36.60 28.67 12.19
C GLU A 274 38.12 28.80 12.28
N LYS A 275 38.86 27.69 12.36
CA LYS A 275 40.33 27.69 12.32
C LYS A 275 40.86 28.32 11.02
N TRP A 276 40.30 27.92 9.88
CA TRP A 276 40.69 28.46 8.58
C TRP A 276 40.39 29.96 8.46
N GLN A 277 39.23 30.40 8.96
CA GLN A 277 38.88 31.83 9.00
C GLN A 277 39.80 32.64 9.93
N ALA A 278 40.15 32.10 11.10
CA ALA A 278 41.08 32.72 12.02
C ALA A 278 42.49 32.84 11.40
N GLU A 279 42.95 31.80 10.69
CA GLU A 279 44.22 31.81 9.98
C GLU A 279 44.23 32.83 8.83
N GLN A 280 43.16 32.89 8.03
CA GLN A 280 42.96 33.91 7.01
C GLN A 280 43.01 35.33 7.60
N ALA A 281 42.33 35.55 8.73
CA ALA A 281 42.32 36.85 9.41
C ALA A 281 43.72 37.22 9.92
N ALA A 282 44.44 36.27 10.53
CA ALA A 282 45.81 36.47 11.00
C ALA A 282 46.80 36.73 9.84
N ALA A 283 46.66 36.01 8.72
CA ALA A 283 47.45 36.25 7.51
C ALA A 283 47.21 37.67 6.96
N ARG A 284 45.94 38.10 6.86
CA ARG A 284 45.59 39.46 6.43
C ARG A 284 46.15 40.52 7.38
N ALA A 285 46.13 40.28 8.69
CA ALA A 285 46.72 41.17 9.68
C ALA A 285 48.25 41.30 9.50
N ARG A 286 48.96 40.17 9.32
CA ARG A 286 50.40 40.16 9.03
C ARG A 286 50.74 40.95 7.76
N SER A 287 50.02 40.72 6.67
CA SER A 287 50.23 41.46 5.42
C SER A 287 49.96 42.97 5.56
N ARG A 288 48.99 43.40 6.39
CA ARG A 288 48.76 44.83 6.66
C ARG A 288 49.91 45.47 7.44
N VAL A 289 50.49 44.73 8.39
CA VAL A 289 51.65 45.22 9.16
C VAL A 289 52.88 45.33 8.26
N GLU A 290 53.14 44.34 7.41
CA GLU A 290 54.28 44.34 6.47
C GLU A 290 54.14 45.37 5.33
N ALA A 291 52.92 45.72 4.91
CA ALA A 291 52.68 46.76 3.92
C ALA A 291 52.92 48.18 4.47
N LYS A 292 52.78 48.39 5.78
CA LYS A 292 52.92 49.69 6.45
C LYS A 292 54.34 50.31 6.36
N PRO A 293 55.45 49.56 6.52
CA PRO A 293 56.80 50.12 6.35
C PRO A 293 57.19 50.37 4.89
N ARG A 294 56.54 49.73 3.90
CA ARG A 294 56.75 50.04 2.47
C ARG A 294 56.14 51.38 2.06
N ALA A 295 55.05 51.82 2.69
CA ALA A 295 54.44 53.11 2.42
C ALA A 295 55.24 54.31 2.98
N ILE A 296 56.18 54.07 3.92
CA ILE A 296 56.96 55.13 4.58
C ILE A 296 58.33 55.34 3.90
N PHE A 297 58.84 54.35 3.14
CA PHE A 297 60.12 54.46 2.43
C PHE A 297 60.00 54.88 0.94
N ASP A 298 58.79 54.91 0.37
CA ASP A 298 58.52 55.40 -0.99
C ASP A 298 58.02 56.86 -1.03
N GLU A 299 58.27 57.64 0.03
CA GLU A 299 58.10 59.09 0.03
C GLU A 299 59.37 59.79 -0.50
N ALA A 300 59.84 59.37 -1.68
CA ALA A 300 60.80 60.13 -2.47
C ALA A 300 60.04 61.20 -3.28
N PRO A 301 60.58 62.42 -3.42
CA PRO A 301 59.86 63.52 -4.04
C PRO A 301 59.63 63.21 -5.52
N ARG A 302 58.36 63.14 -5.91
CA ARG A 302 57.91 63.10 -7.32
C ARG A 302 58.52 64.30 -8.07
N ARG A 303 59.65 64.06 -8.76
CA ARG A 303 60.13 64.97 -9.80
C ARG A 303 59.10 65.00 -10.92
N GLN A 304 58.77 66.23 -11.31
CA GLN A 304 57.84 66.59 -12.36
C GLN A 304 58.17 65.86 -13.67
N ALA A 305 57.23 65.05 -14.16
CA ALA A 305 57.22 64.53 -15.52
C ALA A 305 56.22 65.34 -16.36
N PRO A 306 56.46 65.53 -17.67
CA PRO A 306 55.79 66.54 -18.50
C PRO A 306 54.34 66.15 -18.85
N PRO A 307 53.51 67.12 -19.30
CA PRO A 307 52.09 66.89 -19.57
C PRO A 307 51.91 66.05 -20.84
N PHE A 308 51.64 64.76 -20.69
CA PHE A 308 51.16 63.93 -21.79
C PHE A 308 49.63 63.99 -21.88
N ARG A 309 49.18 64.31 -23.09
CA ARG A 309 47.80 64.47 -23.53
C ARG A 309 46.89 63.31 -23.11
N ALA A 310 45.68 63.67 -22.71
CA ALA A 310 44.58 62.76 -22.48
C ALA A 310 44.23 61.96 -23.74
N SER A 311 44.28 60.63 -23.63
CA SER A 311 43.52 59.70 -24.47
C SER A 311 42.66 58.83 -23.54
N PRO A 312 41.36 58.63 -23.82
CA PRO A 312 40.47 57.89 -22.93
C PRO A 312 40.69 56.38 -23.09
N GLY A 313 41.60 55.83 -22.29
CA GLY A 313 41.79 54.39 -22.15
C GLY A 313 40.72 53.78 -21.23
N ARG A 314 39.73 53.12 -21.83
CA ARG A 314 38.69 52.30 -21.18
C ARG A 314 39.34 51.30 -20.20
N LYS A 315 38.95 51.34 -18.92
CA LYS A 315 39.21 50.24 -17.98
C LYS A 315 38.35 49.04 -18.40
N PRO A 316 38.91 47.81 -18.50
CA PRO A 316 38.10 46.63 -18.73
C PRO A 316 37.23 46.37 -17.49
N SER A 317 35.91 46.43 -17.63
CA SER A 317 35.00 45.90 -16.61
C SER A 317 35.05 44.37 -16.64
N LEU A 318 34.67 43.75 -15.53
CA LEU A 318 34.56 42.29 -15.36
C LEU A 318 33.67 41.62 -16.43
N ASP A 319 32.85 42.38 -17.18
CA ASP A 319 32.06 41.91 -18.32
C ASP A 319 32.88 41.55 -19.57
N THR A 320 34.18 41.89 -19.62
CA THR A 320 35.04 41.59 -20.78
C THR A 320 35.95 40.37 -20.59
N LEU A 321 35.94 39.72 -19.42
CA LEU A 321 36.82 38.57 -19.15
C LEU A 321 36.25 37.21 -19.59
N PHE A 322 34.96 37.11 -19.95
CA PHE A 322 34.32 35.85 -20.34
C PHE A 322 33.83 35.78 -21.78
N LYS A 323 34.29 36.68 -22.67
CA LYS A 323 33.87 36.67 -24.07
C LYS A 323 34.83 35.84 -24.93
N ALA A 324 34.40 34.62 -25.26
CA ALA A 324 35.10 33.70 -26.16
C ALA A 324 35.33 34.32 -27.56
N PRO A 325 36.41 33.92 -28.27
CA PRO A 325 36.65 34.40 -29.61
C PRO A 325 35.77 33.65 -30.60
N ASN A 326 34.99 34.38 -31.39
CA ASN A 326 34.33 33.84 -32.58
C ASN A 326 34.88 34.59 -33.79
N GLU A 327 35.68 33.90 -34.60
CA GLU A 327 36.16 34.36 -35.89
C GLU A 327 35.00 34.35 -36.91
N GLY A 328 35.10 35.25 -37.90
CA GLY A 328 34.06 35.52 -38.88
C GLY A 328 33.84 34.39 -39.89
N THR A 329 33.08 34.51 -40.96
CA THR A 329 32.65 35.63 -41.80
C THR A 329 31.58 35.05 -42.73
N GLY A 330 30.61 35.85 -43.22
CA GLY A 330 29.78 35.34 -44.32
C GLY A 330 28.48 36.07 -44.64
N ARG A 331 28.59 37.19 -45.36
CA ARG A 331 27.72 37.62 -46.48
C ARG A 331 26.17 37.58 -46.36
N LYS A 332 25.64 38.81 -46.50
CA LYS A 332 24.57 39.26 -47.42
C LYS A 332 23.10 38.86 -47.19
N ALA A 333 22.36 39.95 -46.94
CA ALA A 333 21.10 40.38 -47.58
C ALA A 333 19.75 39.88 -47.01
N PRO A 334 18.71 40.74 -47.05
CA PRO A 334 17.55 40.63 -46.16
C PRO A 334 16.31 40.13 -46.90
N LEU A 335 15.48 39.29 -46.28
CA LEU A 335 14.10 39.13 -46.72
C LEU A 335 13.19 38.55 -45.61
N ARG A 336 12.12 39.32 -45.38
CA ARG A 336 10.74 38.93 -45.06
C ARG A 336 10.40 38.26 -43.73
N GLU A 337 9.55 38.98 -43.00
CA GLU A 337 8.57 38.50 -42.03
C GLU A 337 7.76 37.30 -42.58
N PRO A 338 7.38 36.33 -41.73
CA PRO A 338 6.21 35.53 -41.97
C PRO A 338 5.01 36.08 -41.20
N LYS A 339 4.05 36.46 -42.04
CA LYS A 339 2.65 36.77 -41.79
C LYS A 339 1.93 35.55 -41.18
N VAL A 340 0.99 35.87 -40.29
CA VAL A 340 -0.10 35.03 -39.81
C VAL A 340 -0.92 34.50 -40.99
N GLU A 341 -1.10 33.18 -41.10
CA GLU A 341 -2.20 32.58 -41.86
C GLU A 341 -2.85 31.43 -41.08
N THR A 342 -4.04 31.76 -40.59
CA THR A 342 -5.21 30.88 -40.52
C THR A 342 -5.46 30.17 -41.85
N SER A 343 -5.76 28.87 -41.81
CA SER A 343 -6.70 28.29 -42.77
C SER A 343 -7.47 27.10 -42.18
N THR A 344 -8.76 27.23 -42.43
CA THR A 344 -9.92 26.38 -42.27
C THR A 344 -9.94 25.15 -43.18
N ASP A 345 -10.83 24.24 -42.79
CA ASP A 345 -11.67 23.37 -43.61
C ASP A 345 -11.06 22.25 -44.43
N GLY A 346 -11.65 21.07 -44.22
CA GLY A 346 -11.37 19.84 -44.94
C GLY A 346 -12.35 18.75 -44.52
N SER A 347 -13.64 19.01 -44.77
CA SER A 347 -14.72 18.02 -44.73
C SER A 347 -14.39 16.85 -45.67
N ILE A 348 -14.39 15.61 -45.15
CA ILE A 348 -14.56 14.40 -45.96
C ILE A 348 -15.73 13.62 -45.38
N GLU A 349 -16.81 13.74 -46.13
CA GLU A 349 -18.04 12.97 -46.15
C GLU A 349 -17.75 11.59 -46.76
N ALA A 350 -18.04 10.49 -46.05
CA ALA A 350 -18.11 9.16 -46.64
C ALA A 350 -18.98 8.20 -45.79
N ALA A 351 -20.27 8.21 -46.12
CA ALA A 351 -21.17 7.07 -46.28
C ALA A 351 -21.05 5.84 -45.35
N HIS A 352 -22.08 5.71 -44.50
CA HIS A 352 -22.63 4.44 -44.02
C HIS A 352 -22.98 3.48 -45.17
N PRO A 353 -22.98 2.17 -44.88
CA PRO A 353 -24.20 1.42 -45.17
C PRO A 353 -24.73 0.69 -43.93
N ALA A 354 -26.03 0.88 -43.73
CA ALA A 354 -26.88 0.19 -42.78
C ALA A 354 -27.03 -1.28 -43.15
N LEU A 355 -26.83 -2.17 -42.17
CA LEU A 355 -27.36 -3.53 -42.22
C LEU A 355 -28.47 -3.67 -41.18
N LYS A 356 -29.67 -3.93 -41.71
CA LYS A 356 -30.90 -4.20 -40.96
C LYS A 356 -30.80 -5.52 -40.19
N PRO A 357 -31.54 -5.66 -39.08
CA PRO A 357 -31.59 -6.88 -38.27
C PRO A 357 -32.51 -7.92 -38.91
N ALA A 358 -32.09 -9.19 -38.88
CA ALA A 358 -32.92 -10.34 -39.19
C ALA A 358 -32.98 -11.26 -37.96
N ALA A 359 -34.13 -11.28 -37.30
CA ALA A 359 -34.64 -12.46 -36.60
C ALA A 359 -35.53 -13.22 -37.60
N PRO A 360 -35.63 -14.56 -37.54
CA PRO A 360 -36.73 -15.11 -36.73
C PRO A 360 -36.46 -16.48 -36.07
N GLN A 361 -37.21 -16.69 -34.98
CA GLN A 361 -37.89 -17.92 -34.55
C GLN A 361 -37.12 -19.24 -34.39
N ALA A 362 -37.15 -19.80 -33.17
CA ALA A 362 -37.54 -21.18 -32.93
C ALA A 362 -38.02 -21.37 -31.47
N ASP A 363 -39.26 -21.86 -31.35
CA ASP A 363 -39.82 -22.85 -30.42
C ASP A 363 -39.46 -22.79 -28.92
N ALA A 364 -40.41 -22.48 -28.04
CA ALA A 364 -41.51 -23.34 -27.59
C ALA A 364 -41.05 -24.51 -26.70
N GLY A 365 -41.38 -24.40 -25.41
CA GLY A 365 -41.91 -25.50 -24.62
C GLY A 365 -40.90 -26.52 -24.06
N SER A 366 -40.59 -26.40 -22.77
CA SER A 366 -40.48 -27.57 -21.91
C SER A 366 -40.91 -27.20 -20.50
N ALA A 367 -42.13 -27.63 -20.18
CA ALA A 367 -42.69 -27.71 -18.85
C ALA A 367 -42.01 -28.86 -18.05
N PRO A 368 -42.22 -28.94 -16.72
CA PRO A 368 -41.29 -29.57 -15.79
C PRO A 368 -41.50 -31.09 -15.71
N ILE A 369 -40.39 -31.82 -15.58
CA ILE A 369 -40.42 -33.24 -15.23
C ILE A 369 -40.31 -33.39 -13.72
N HIS A 370 -41.32 -34.05 -13.16
CA HIS A 370 -41.45 -34.71 -11.85
C HIS A 370 -40.12 -35.02 -11.14
N ALA A 371 -39.90 -34.49 -9.95
CA ALA A 371 -40.29 -35.11 -8.67
C ALA A 371 -39.71 -36.53 -8.49
N ALA A 372 -38.50 -36.59 -7.93
CA ALA A 372 -37.97 -37.79 -7.27
C ALA A 372 -37.88 -37.52 -5.77
N THR A 373 -38.86 -38.05 -5.04
CA THR A 373 -38.99 -38.03 -3.59
C THR A 373 -37.93 -38.97 -2.99
N GLY A 374 -36.74 -38.43 -2.72
CA GLY A 374 -35.79 -39.02 -1.78
C GLY A 374 -36.05 -38.42 -0.40
N GLY A 375 -36.71 -39.17 0.48
CA GLY A 375 -37.00 -38.75 1.85
C GLY A 375 -35.72 -38.59 2.66
N SER A 376 -35.10 -37.41 2.59
CA SER A 376 -34.17 -36.94 3.60
C SER A 376 -35.00 -36.39 4.74
N GLN A 377 -34.76 -36.87 5.96
CA GLN A 377 -35.38 -36.33 7.17
C GLN A 377 -35.03 -34.84 7.24
N ALA A 378 -35.96 -33.99 6.81
CA ALA A 378 -35.85 -32.55 6.93
C ALA A 378 -35.87 -32.22 8.43
N GLY A 379 -34.68 -32.12 9.02
CA GLY A 379 -34.52 -31.52 10.33
C GLY A 379 -35.14 -30.14 10.31
N VAL A 380 -35.98 -29.83 11.29
CA VAL A 380 -36.61 -28.52 11.41
C VAL A 380 -35.50 -27.49 11.56
N ILE A 381 -35.36 -26.59 10.59
CA ILE A 381 -34.35 -25.52 10.61
C ILE A 381 -34.90 -24.39 11.48
N GLU A 382 -34.28 -24.19 12.65
CA GLU A 382 -34.61 -23.09 13.57
C GLU A 382 -33.53 -22.00 13.56
N LYS A 383 -33.86 -20.82 14.08
CA LYS A 383 -32.87 -19.75 14.28
C LYS A 383 -31.73 -20.25 15.18
N GLY A 384 -30.49 -20.03 14.76
CA GLY A 384 -29.28 -20.52 15.41
C GLY A 384 -28.79 -21.88 14.91
N THR A 385 -29.54 -22.58 14.05
CA THR A 385 -29.13 -23.87 13.49
C THR A 385 -27.97 -23.68 12.51
N ARG A 386 -26.96 -24.56 12.58
CA ARG A 386 -25.91 -24.64 11.56
C ARG A 386 -26.45 -25.31 10.30
N VAL A 387 -26.30 -24.64 9.18
CA VAL A 387 -26.79 -25.09 7.87
C VAL A 387 -25.66 -25.07 6.86
N ARG A 388 -25.68 -26.01 5.93
CA ARG A 388 -24.81 -26.03 4.75
C ARG A 388 -25.64 -25.64 3.53
N VAL A 389 -25.10 -24.75 2.71
CA VAL A 389 -25.76 -24.33 1.47
C VAL A 389 -25.59 -25.41 0.41
N ARG A 390 -26.67 -25.87 -0.21
CA ARG A 390 -26.66 -26.98 -1.18
C ARG A 390 -26.33 -26.53 -2.60
N THR A 391 -26.73 -25.31 -2.97
CA THR A 391 -26.72 -24.82 -4.35
C THR A 391 -26.33 -23.33 -4.41
N GLY A 392 -25.91 -22.85 -5.58
CA GLY A 392 -25.55 -21.44 -5.79
C GLY A 392 -24.10 -21.10 -5.46
N ALA A 393 -23.81 -19.79 -5.40
CA ALA A 393 -22.44 -19.26 -5.26
C ALA A 393 -21.74 -19.63 -3.95
N PHE A 394 -22.51 -20.09 -2.96
CA PHE A 394 -22.01 -20.50 -1.65
C PHE A 394 -22.18 -22.01 -1.40
N ALA A 395 -22.40 -22.81 -2.45
CA ALA A 395 -22.54 -24.26 -2.31
C ALA A 395 -21.40 -24.85 -1.45
N ASP A 396 -21.77 -25.78 -0.58
CA ASP A 396 -20.93 -26.45 0.43
C ASP A 396 -20.40 -25.57 1.58
N LYS A 397 -20.73 -24.26 1.61
CA LYS A 397 -20.37 -23.40 2.75
C LYS A 397 -21.32 -23.64 3.93
N GLU A 398 -20.75 -23.65 5.13
CA GLU A 398 -21.50 -23.76 6.39
C GLU A 398 -21.75 -22.37 6.96
N GLY A 399 -22.95 -22.16 7.50
CA GLY A 399 -23.34 -20.92 8.14
C GLY A 399 -24.32 -21.14 9.28
N VAL A 400 -24.70 -20.06 9.94
CA VAL A 400 -25.69 -20.07 11.03
C VAL A 400 -26.91 -19.29 10.61
N VAL A 401 -28.10 -19.85 10.81
CA VAL A 401 -29.37 -19.16 10.52
C VAL A 401 -29.57 -18.02 11.53
N GLY A 402 -29.48 -16.77 11.09
CA GLY A 402 -29.70 -15.59 11.93
C GLY A 402 -31.18 -15.22 12.09
N GLU A 403 -31.97 -15.36 11.03
CA GLU A 403 -33.39 -14.99 11.01
C GLU A 403 -34.18 -15.81 9.97
N LEU A 404 -35.45 -16.11 10.26
CA LEU A 404 -36.37 -16.77 9.35
C LEU A 404 -37.43 -15.76 8.88
N ASP A 405 -37.58 -15.60 7.57
CA ASP A 405 -38.46 -14.58 6.99
C ASP A 405 -39.95 -14.96 7.01
N GLY A 406 -40.29 -16.20 7.35
CA GLY A 406 -41.67 -16.71 7.32
C GLY A 406 -42.22 -16.96 5.90
N ARG A 407 -41.55 -16.49 4.84
CA ARG A 407 -41.89 -16.75 3.42
C ARG A 407 -41.08 -17.88 2.79
N GLY A 408 -40.47 -18.75 3.59
CA GLY A 408 -39.63 -19.84 3.09
C GLY A 408 -38.15 -19.50 2.90
N GLY A 409 -37.73 -18.26 3.21
CA GLY A 409 -36.33 -17.84 3.21
C GLY A 409 -35.74 -17.70 4.61
N ALA A 410 -34.41 -17.80 4.69
CA ALA A 410 -33.62 -17.61 5.90
C ALA A 410 -32.46 -16.66 5.63
N ARG A 411 -32.16 -15.79 6.59
CA ARG A 411 -30.92 -14.99 6.59
C ARG A 411 -29.84 -15.84 7.25
N VAL A 412 -28.85 -16.25 6.47
CA VAL A 412 -27.74 -17.11 6.91
C VAL A 412 -26.46 -16.29 6.99
N LEU A 413 -25.75 -16.43 8.11
CA LEU A 413 -24.41 -15.89 8.32
C LEU A 413 -23.39 -16.94 7.90
N LEU A 414 -22.70 -16.70 6.79
CA LEU A 414 -21.61 -17.50 6.24
C LEU A 414 -20.30 -16.76 6.54
N GLY A 415 -19.72 -17.02 7.72
CA GLY A 415 -18.57 -16.25 8.22
C GLY A 415 -18.89 -14.76 8.38
N LEU A 416 -18.25 -13.89 7.59
CA LEU A 416 -18.55 -12.44 7.56
C LEU A 416 -19.74 -12.08 6.66
N LEU A 417 -20.14 -12.98 5.77
CA LEU A 417 -21.17 -12.69 4.79
C LEU A 417 -22.56 -12.99 5.34
N SER A 418 -23.46 -12.00 5.29
CA SER A 418 -24.89 -12.23 5.55
C SER A 418 -25.65 -12.29 4.24
N THR A 419 -26.25 -13.44 3.92
CA THR A 419 -27.02 -13.63 2.69
C THR A 419 -28.41 -14.21 2.97
N ARG A 420 -29.34 -13.97 2.06
CA ARG A 420 -30.70 -14.49 2.13
C ARG A 420 -30.81 -15.69 1.19
N LEU A 421 -31.13 -16.85 1.75
CA LEU A 421 -31.20 -18.12 1.04
C LEU A 421 -32.57 -18.76 1.26
N ASP A 422 -33.06 -19.50 0.27
CA ASP A 422 -34.29 -20.28 0.42
C ASP A 422 -34.04 -21.52 1.28
N LEU A 423 -35.01 -21.87 2.14
CA LEU A 423 -34.91 -23.03 3.04
C LEU A 423 -34.70 -24.35 2.28
N SER A 424 -35.12 -24.44 1.02
CA SER A 424 -34.89 -25.61 0.16
C SER A 424 -33.42 -25.79 -0.23
N ASP A 425 -32.63 -24.72 -0.21
CA ASP A 425 -31.21 -24.72 -0.53
C ASP A 425 -30.32 -24.87 0.72
N LEU A 426 -30.92 -25.12 1.89
CA LEU A 426 -30.23 -25.28 3.15
C LEU A 426 -30.37 -26.71 3.67
N GLU A 427 -29.25 -27.30 4.05
CA GLU A 427 -29.20 -28.63 4.67
C GLU A 427 -28.72 -28.48 6.12
N PRO A 428 -29.49 -28.91 7.13
CA PRO A 428 -29.05 -28.82 8.52
C PRO A 428 -27.81 -29.69 8.71
N VAL A 429 -26.72 -29.09 9.19
CA VAL A 429 -25.51 -29.82 9.55
C VAL A 429 -25.73 -30.32 10.98
N PRO A 430 -25.91 -31.65 11.19
CA PRO A 430 -26.03 -32.16 12.55
C PRO A 430 -24.77 -31.78 13.32
N GLU A 431 -24.93 -31.07 14.44
CA GLU A 431 -23.82 -30.80 15.34
C GLU A 431 -23.26 -32.14 15.81
N GLY A 432 -22.13 -32.52 15.21
CA GLY A 432 -21.41 -33.73 15.59
C GLY A 432 -21.11 -33.67 17.07
N ARG A 433 -21.72 -34.61 17.80
CA ARG A 433 -21.55 -34.82 19.23
C ARG A 433 -20.05 -34.96 19.56
N GLU A 434 -19.61 -34.05 20.43
CA GLU A 434 -18.53 -34.18 21.40
C GLU A 434 -17.06 -34.12 20.93
N ARG A 435 -16.43 -32.99 21.29
CA ARG A 435 -15.12 -33.02 21.95
C ARG A 435 -15.18 -34.05 23.10
N PRO A 436 -14.20 -34.96 23.26
CA PRO A 436 -14.18 -35.85 24.40
C PRO A 436 -14.18 -35.04 25.69
N ALA A 437 -15.13 -35.33 26.57
CA ALA A 437 -15.20 -34.74 27.90
C ALA A 437 -13.87 -35.01 28.63
N LEU A 438 -13.08 -33.96 28.85
CA LEU A 438 -11.93 -34.00 29.73
C LEU A 438 -12.44 -34.34 31.12
N HIS A 439 -12.24 -35.60 31.54
CA HIS A 439 -12.41 -36.01 32.93
C HIS A 439 -11.62 -35.06 33.82
N SER A 440 -12.33 -34.25 34.60
CA SER A 440 -11.75 -33.40 35.62
C SER A 440 -11.02 -34.27 36.65
N SER A 441 -9.69 -34.27 36.57
CA SER A 441 -8.80 -34.78 37.61
C SER A 441 -8.88 -33.87 38.84
N HIS A 442 -9.89 -34.07 39.68
CA HIS A 442 -9.90 -33.59 41.06
C HIS A 442 -9.66 -34.80 41.98
N ARG A 443 -8.39 -35.15 42.18
CA ARG A 443 -7.99 -35.98 43.32
C ARG A 443 -8.15 -35.15 44.59
N LYS A 444 -9.13 -35.50 45.42
CA LYS A 444 -9.17 -35.09 46.83
C LYS A 444 -7.92 -35.65 47.54
N PRO A 445 -7.17 -34.84 48.30
CA PRO A 445 -6.11 -35.36 49.16
C PRO A 445 -6.73 -36.19 50.30
N LEU A 446 -6.21 -37.40 50.51
CA LEU A 446 -6.51 -38.25 51.66
C LEU A 446 -5.96 -37.61 52.95
N PRO A 447 -6.73 -37.58 54.06
CA PRO A 447 -6.21 -37.12 55.35
C PRO A 447 -5.19 -38.11 55.93
N ALA A 448 -4.09 -37.56 56.47
CA ALA A 448 -3.00 -38.31 57.08
C ALA A 448 -3.45 -39.01 58.37
N ALA A 449 -3.10 -40.30 58.50
CA ALA A 449 -3.34 -41.09 59.71
C ALA A 449 -2.36 -40.71 60.84
N PRO A 450 -2.79 -40.74 62.11
CA PRO A 450 -1.98 -40.33 63.25
C PRO A 450 -0.93 -41.39 63.61
N ARG A 451 0.34 -41.00 63.69
CA ARG A 451 1.43 -41.82 64.22
C ARG A 451 1.28 -41.97 65.73
N LYS A 452 1.09 -43.21 66.19
CA LYS A 452 1.22 -43.60 67.60
C LYS A 452 2.69 -43.64 68.00
N THR A 453 2.96 -43.05 69.15
CA THR A 453 4.19 -43.13 69.95
C THR A 453 4.58 -44.57 70.28
N ARG A 454 5.87 -44.89 70.13
CA ARG A 454 6.58 -45.79 71.05
C ARG A 454 8.05 -45.41 71.11
#